data_AF-A0A6A3Q0P2-F1
#
_entry.id   AF-A0A6A3Q0P2-F1
#
_cell.length_a   1.000
_cell.length_b   1.000
_cell.length_c   1.000
_cell.angle_alpha   90.00
_cell.angle_beta   90.00
_cell.angle_gamma   90.00
#
_symmetry.space_group_name_H-M   'P 1'
#
loop_
_entity.id
_entity.type
_entity.pdbx_description
1 polymer ?
#
loop_
_entity_poly.entity_id
_entity_poly.type
_entity_poly.pdbx_seq_one_letter_code
_entity_poly.pdbx_strand_id
1 'polypeptide(L)' 'MSKVDYLGHGVSGLGLEAKSKNLESLTALEFPRTLKGLQSFLSSLNYYHRFIADFAVYATTLYSLTETDFDE' A
#
# COMPACT_ATOMS: atom_id res chain seq x y z
N MET A 1 26.01 -12.95 2.43
CA MET A 1 25.16 -12.18 3.36
C MET A 1 24.03 -13.07 3.82
N SER A 2 23.80 -13.22 5.13
CA SER A 2 22.65 -13.95 5.65
C SER A 2 21.37 -13.11 5.48
N LYS A 3 20.28 -13.76 5.05
CA LYS A 3 18.94 -13.19 4.98
C LYS A 3 18.06 -13.99 5.94
N VAL A 4 17.28 -13.30 6.79
CA VAL A 4 16.43 -13.93 7.80
C VAL A 4 14.99 -13.46 7.61
N ASP A 5 14.05 -14.39 7.70
CA ASP A 5 12.62 -14.05 7.71
C ASP A 5 12.21 -13.60 9.11
N TYR A 6 11.67 -12.39 9.22
CA TYR A 6 11.17 -11.83 10.48
C TYR A 6 9.90 -11.01 10.23
N LEU A 7 8.82 -11.32 10.97
CA LEU A 7 7.52 -10.63 10.90
C LEU A 7 6.97 -10.44 9.47
N GLY A 8 7.19 -11.42 8.58
CA GLY A 8 6.71 -11.36 7.19
C GLY A 8 7.61 -10.58 6.23
N HIS A 9 8.77 -10.12 6.68
CA HIS A 9 9.79 -9.47 5.86
C HIS A 9 11.07 -10.29 5.77
N GLY A 10 11.77 -10.17 4.65
CA GLY A 10 13.15 -10.62 4.52
C GLY A 10 14.08 -9.52 5.02
N VAL A 11 14.82 -9.77 6.10
CA VAL A 11 15.80 -8.84 6.66
C VAL A 11 17.19 -9.24 6.20
N SER A 12 17.93 -8.30 5.61
CA SER A 12 19.34 -8.50 5.21
C SER A 12 20.17 -7.25 5.51
N GLY A 13 21.49 -7.35 5.34
CA GLY A 13 22.40 -6.19 5.44
C GLY A 13 22.15 -5.10 4.39
N LEU A 14 21.34 -5.37 3.35
CA LEU A 14 20.92 -4.40 2.34
C LEU A 14 19.59 -3.71 2.71
N GLY A 15 18.90 -4.19 3.74
CA GLY A 15 17.65 -3.62 4.24
C GLY A 15 16.51 -4.62 4.41
N LEU A 16 15.29 -4.08 4.42
CA LEU A 16 14.03 -4.81 4.53
C LEU A 16 13.46 -5.07 3.15
N GLU A 17 13.11 -6.32 2.87
CA GLU A 17 12.40 -6.74 1.67
C GLU A 17 10.99 -7.19 2.05
N ALA A 18 9.97 -6.64 1.39
CA ALA A 18 8.62 -7.16 1.47
C ALA A 18 8.53 -8.56 0.83
N LYS A 19 7.84 -9.51 1.46
CA LYS A 19 7.57 -10.81 0.84
C LYS A 19 6.65 -10.64 -0.37
N SER A 20 6.98 -11.33 -1.48
CA SER A 20 6.23 -11.29 -2.74
C SER A 20 4.74 -11.56 -2.57
N LYS A 21 4.36 -12.51 -1.69
CA LYS A 21 2.97 -12.88 -1.42
C LYS A 21 2.10 -11.73 -0.91
N ASN A 22 2.69 -10.80 -0.15
CA ASN A 22 1.99 -9.62 0.34
C ASN A 22 1.79 -8.58 -0.77
N LEU A 23 2.72 -8.51 -1.72
CA LEU A 23 2.62 -7.63 -2.89
C LEU A 23 1.60 -8.14 -3.90
N GLU A 24 1.51 -9.46 -4.12
CA GLU A 24 0.48 -10.06 -4.98
C GLU A 24 -0.94 -9.74 -4.49
N SER A 25 -1.14 -9.83 -3.17
CA SER A 25 -2.42 -9.48 -2.53
C SER A 25 -2.75 -7.99 -2.72
N LEU A 26 -1.73 -7.13 -2.76
CA LEU A 26 -1.87 -5.68 -2.95
C LEU A 26 -2.23 -5.34 -4.40
N THR A 27 -1.65 -6.06 -5.37
CA THR A 27 -1.99 -5.91 -6.79
C THR A 27 -3.40 -6.42 -7.13
N ALA A 28 -3.97 -7.27 -6.29
CA ALA A 28 -5.33 -7.80 -6.44
C ALA A 28 -6.42 -6.92 -5.79
N LEU A 29 -6.05 -5.86 -5.06
CA LEU A 29 -7.02 -4.96 -4.46
C LEU A 29 -7.77 -4.19 -5.55
N GLU A 30 -9.10 -4.26 -5.52
CA GLU A 30 -9.93 -3.43 -6.39
C GLU A 30 -9.84 -1.96 -5.98
N PHE A 31 -9.89 -1.08 -6.98
CA PHE A 31 -9.95 0.35 -6.71
C PHE A 31 -11.30 0.70 -6.08
N PRO A 32 -11.30 1.48 -4.98
CA PRO A 32 -12.51 1.81 -4.24
C PRO A 32 -13.47 2.67 -5.06
N ARG A 33 -14.77 2.40 -4.93
CA ARG A 33 -15.86 3.14 -5.60
C ARG A 33 -16.64 4.07 -4.67
N THR A 34 -16.19 4.22 -3.43
CA THR A 34 -16.82 5.09 -2.42
C THR A 34 -15.73 5.76 -1.59
N LEU A 35 -16.02 6.93 -1.02
CA LEU A 35 -15.08 7.63 -0.15
C LEU A 35 -14.65 6.77 1.06
N LYS A 36 -15.61 6.06 1.68
CA LYS A 36 -15.31 5.13 2.78
C LYS A 36 -14.42 3.97 2.34
N GLY A 37 -14.68 3.43 1.14
CA GLY A 37 -13.82 2.42 0.52
C GLY A 37 -12.40 2.96 0.30
N LEU A 38 -12.26 4.21 -0.16
CA LEU A 38 -10.98 4.85 -0.38
C LEU A 38 -10.19 5.04 0.91
N GLN A 39 -10.84 5.48 1.98
CA GLN A 39 -10.20 5.59 3.29
C GLN A 39 -9.71 4.23 3.80
N SER A 40 -10.51 3.19 3.65
CA SER A 40 -10.13 1.80 4.01
C SER A 40 -8.93 1.31 3.18
N PHE A 41 -8.96 1.57 1.87
CA PHE A 41 -7.88 1.24 0.94
C PHE A 41 -6.58 1.97 1.30
N LEU A 42 -6.62 3.29 1.56
CA LEU A 42 -5.45 4.05 1.99
C LEU A 42 -4.90 3.54 3.33
N SER A 43 -5.77 3.16 4.26
CA SER A 43 -5.36 2.57 5.53
C SER A 43 -4.65 1.22 5.38
N SER A 44 -5.07 0.38 4.43
CA SER A 44 -4.42 -0.91 4.17
C SER A 44 -3.04 -0.74 3.51
N LEU A 45 -2.89 0.28 2.65
CA LEU A 45 -1.62 0.62 2.01
C LEU A 45 -0.60 1.24 2.98
N ASN A 46 -1.03 1.81 4.10
CA ASN A 46 -0.11 2.45 5.05
C ASN A 46 0.95 1.49 5.59
N TYR A 47 0.67 0.18 5.68
CA TYR A 47 1.68 -0.82 6.07
C TYR A 47 2.77 -1.00 4.99
N TYR A 48 2.43 -0.76 3.72
CA TYR A 48 3.29 -1.00 2.57
C TYR A 48 3.90 0.28 1.96
N HIS A 49 3.63 1.46 2.52
CA HIS A 49 4.06 2.73 1.93
C HIS A 49 5.57 2.81 1.66
N ARG A 50 6.41 2.15 2.47
CA ARG A 50 7.88 2.12 2.30
C ARG A 50 8.33 1.32 1.06
N PHE A 51 7.46 0.49 0.51
CA PHE A 51 7.73 -0.34 -0.67
C PHE A 51 7.07 0.19 -1.94
N ILE A 52 6.30 1.28 -1.85
CA ILE A 52 5.64 1.92 -2.98
C ILE A 52 6.43 3.19 -3.31
N ALA A 53 7.07 3.22 -4.48
CA ALA A 53 7.76 4.40 -4.95
C ALA A 53 6.79 5.58 -5.05
N ASP A 54 7.23 6.75 -4.60
CA ASP A 54 6.46 8.00 -4.63
C ASP A 54 5.07 7.91 -3.95
N PHE A 55 4.91 7.01 -2.97
CA PHE A 55 3.63 6.79 -2.29
C PHE A 55 2.96 8.08 -1.82
N ALA A 56 3.74 8.99 -1.22
CA ALA A 56 3.22 10.26 -0.73
C ALA A 56 2.56 11.09 -1.85
N VAL A 57 3.16 11.13 -3.05
CA VAL A 57 2.64 11.89 -4.20
C VAL A 57 1.30 11.32 -4.64
N TYR A 58 1.21 10.00 -4.80
CA TYR A 58 -0.04 9.33 -5.19
C TYR A 58 -1.11 9.44 -4.09
N ALA A 59 -0.73 9.23 -2.84
CA ALA A 59 -1.63 9.30 -1.70
C ALA A 59 -2.21 10.72 -1.54
N THR A 60 -1.44 11.78 -1.78
CA THR A 60 -1.96 13.16 -1.73
C THR A 60 -3.12 13.37 -2.69
N THR A 61 -3.01 12.90 -3.94
CA THR A 61 -4.10 12.99 -4.91
C THR A 61 -5.34 12.22 -4.43
N LEU A 62 -5.15 11.04 -3.84
CA LEU A 62 -6.25 10.25 -3.30
C LEU A 62 -6.88 10.90 -2.06
N TYR A 63 -6.10 11.51 -1.18
CA TYR A 63 -6.61 12.23 -0.01
C TYR A 63 -7.41 13.49 -0.38
N SER A 64 -7.22 14.06 -1.57
CA SER A 64 -8.00 15.19 -2.04
C SER A 64 -9.39 14.83 -2.56
N LEU A 65 -9.69 13.54 -2.76
CA LEU A 65 -10.99 13.08 -3.23
C LEU A 65 -12.05 13.23 -2.13
N THR A 66 -13.25 13.62 -2.55
CA THR A 66 -14.43 13.89 -1.74
C THR A 66 -15.60 13.01 -2.19
N GLU A 67 -16.74 13.03 -1.47
CA GLU A 67 -17.90 12.20 -1.83
C GLU A 67 -18.41 12.48 -3.25
N THR A 68 -18.39 13.75 -3.68
CA THR A 68 -18.85 14.16 -5.01
C THR A 68 -18.01 13.61 -6.15
N ASP A 69 -16.76 13.18 -5.89
CA ASP A 69 -15.90 12.55 -6.90
C ASP A 69 -16.29 11.09 -7.17
N PHE A 70 -17.16 10.51 -6.34
CA PHE A 70 -17.68 9.14 -6.48
C PHE A 70 -19.14 9.10 -6.94
N ASP A 71 -19.81 10.24 -7.00
CA ASP A 71 -21.16 10.38 -7.52
C ASP A 71 -21.07 10.50 -9.06
N GLU A 72 -21.41 9.41 -9.77
CA GLU A 72 -21.54 9.38 -11.24
C GLU A 72 -22.72 10.21 -11.76
#